data_AF-A0A8T4KW75-F1
#
_entry.id   AF-A0A8T4KW75-F1
#
_cell.length_a   1.000
_cell.length_b   1.000
_cell.length_c   1.000
_cell.angle_alpha   90.00
_cell.angle_beta   90.00
_cell.angle_gamma   90.00
#
_symmetry.space_group_name_H-M   'P 1'
#
loop_
_entity.id
_entity.type
_entity.pdbx_description
1 polymer ?
#
loop_
_entity_poly.entity_id
_entity_poly.type
_entity_poly.pdbx_seq_one_letter_code
_entity_poly.pdbx_strand_id
1 'polypeptide(L)'
;MNNYYIVVFGEEWSLLHSGGKFLLLAVFLLFFSSLAFALPPSLTGISAPTVQQNSLQTLTPQGLTQAQGNPLNFYCCVSQDSSCIPSSSNSICSNPGPFSSPYSQASCSFTASQALGTYNARCRAVDSITGERSAIKSSSFEITSSVPLQEPCERTEFSNVFCNPDGSRTSELYTAPVNYFDDSVQAFVPIDSTVVNADKASALEKDYNSVVRKGKHNVFFKDDVSSQDAVKFQAGSYWVSFQALELSFADASKKQLIQTASGKKGSASQSQNLKKFSNIFLNGVDLQYRYLSTGLREELVISNKGILPALQGLSGTTFIQLREKISFAPGLAMFVNNSPFSSGKVETSGKISFKDSSGTEVFFIPESKAWDSANSLQSGSYVIEKTGSETFITNKIPTSWVLNNARSFPLTIDSSVEISSTNVTDGYFIYNEELGFDCSSTTNTTLLAGSDGVTGGPKSFWRSHLTFDISSIADGSTIIGTSLQLYTDSYYG
;
A
#
# COMPACT_ATOMS: atom_id res chain seq x y z
N MET A 1 -40.17 0.21 -58.09
CA MET A 1 -40.56 -1.21 -57.89
C MET A 1 -39.36 -2.06 -58.27
N ASN A 2 -38.79 -2.94 -57.47
CA ASN A 2 -39.09 -3.43 -56.13
C ASN A 2 -37.75 -3.76 -55.45
N ASN A 3 -37.75 -3.60 -54.13
CA ASN A 3 -36.67 -4.00 -53.24
C ASN A 3 -36.39 -5.50 -53.32
N TYR A 4 -35.14 -5.91 -53.13
CA TYR A 4 -34.82 -7.25 -52.68
C TYR A 4 -33.71 -7.21 -51.63
N TYR A 5 -34.02 -7.84 -50.49
CA TYR A 5 -33.15 -8.16 -49.37
C TYR A 5 -32.56 -9.56 -49.57
N ILE A 6 -31.37 -9.83 -49.02
CA ILE A 6 -31.03 -11.19 -48.58
C ILE A 6 -30.49 -11.13 -47.15
N VAL A 7 -31.12 -11.94 -46.30
CA VAL A 7 -30.78 -12.30 -44.93
C VAL A 7 -30.16 -13.70 -44.93
N VAL A 8 -29.35 -13.94 -43.91
CA VAL A 8 -28.40 -15.01 -43.56
C VAL A 8 -28.97 -16.44 -43.45
N PHE A 9 -28.13 -17.47 -43.68
CA PHE A 9 -27.81 -18.65 -42.81
C PHE A 9 -27.61 -19.99 -43.55
N GLY A 10 -26.60 -20.75 -43.12
CA GLY A 10 -26.69 -22.22 -43.03
C GLY A 10 -26.07 -23.05 -44.15
N GLU A 11 -25.42 -24.13 -43.73
CA GLU A 11 -24.64 -25.09 -44.50
C GLU A 11 -25.49 -25.99 -45.43
N GLU A 12 -24.93 -26.31 -46.62
CA GLU A 12 -25.32 -27.35 -47.60
C GLU A 12 -26.72 -27.18 -48.30
N TRP A 13 -27.03 -27.54 -49.56
CA TRP A 13 -26.51 -28.44 -50.59
C TRP A 13 -26.92 -27.94 -52.00
N SER A 14 -26.35 -28.60 -53.02
CA SER A 14 -26.96 -29.05 -54.30
C SER A 14 -27.51 -28.05 -55.32
N LEU A 15 -27.07 -28.23 -56.57
CA LEU A 15 -27.58 -27.55 -57.76
C LEU A 15 -28.54 -28.48 -58.53
N LEU A 16 -29.83 -28.10 -58.50
CA LEU A 16 -30.86 -28.60 -59.41
C LEU A 16 -30.56 -28.12 -60.84
N HIS A 17 -30.57 -29.05 -61.79
CA HIS A 17 -30.37 -28.81 -63.22
C HIS A 17 -31.67 -28.38 -63.92
N SER A 18 -31.52 -27.53 -64.92
CA SER A 18 -32.46 -27.41 -66.04
C SER A 18 -31.71 -27.00 -67.32
N GLY A 19 -31.40 -28.01 -68.15
CA GLY A 19 -31.29 -27.86 -69.60
C GLY A 19 -29.89 -27.72 -70.21
N GLY A 20 -29.34 -28.82 -70.75
CA GLY A 20 -28.27 -28.78 -71.75
C GLY A 20 -27.30 -29.96 -71.66
N LYS A 21 -27.16 -30.72 -72.75
CA LYS A 21 -26.49 -32.03 -72.84
C LYS A 21 -24.96 -31.99 -72.63
N PHE A 22 -24.47 -33.06 -72.01
CA PHE A 22 -23.07 -33.39 -71.72
C PHE A 22 -22.14 -33.46 -72.95
N LEU A 23 -20.95 -32.86 -72.83
CA LEU A 23 -19.71 -33.39 -73.38
C LEU A 23 -18.64 -33.28 -72.28
N LEU A 24 -18.18 -34.42 -71.76
CA LEU A 24 -17.17 -34.52 -70.72
C LEU A 24 -15.79 -34.29 -71.38
N LEU A 25 -15.19 -33.11 -71.20
CA LEU A 25 -13.77 -32.87 -71.45
C LEU A 25 -13.16 -32.28 -70.19
N ALA A 26 -12.25 -33.05 -69.57
CA ALA A 26 -11.62 -32.72 -68.30
C ALA A 26 -10.89 -31.36 -68.37
N VAL A 27 -11.39 -30.37 -67.63
CA VAL A 27 -10.69 -29.11 -67.38
C VAL A 27 -9.90 -29.28 -66.10
N PHE A 28 -8.57 -29.32 -66.23
CA PHE A 28 -7.62 -29.13 -65.14
C PHE A 28 -7.73 -27.67 -64.65
N LEU A 29 -8.71 -27.38 -63.81
CA LEU A 29 -8.80 -26.12 -63.08
C LEU A 29 -7.90 -26.24 -61.84
N LEU A 30 -6.69 -25.69 -61.96
CA LEU A 30 -5.80 -25.40 -60.84
C LEU A 30 -6.60 -24.63 -59.78
N PHE A 31 -6.88 -25.31 -58.67
CA PHE A 31 -7.20 -24.67 -57.39
C PHE A 31 -5.97 -23.84 -56.98
N PHE A 32 -5.90 -22.59 -57.42
CA PHE A 32 -5.28 -21.55 -56.60
C PHE A 32 -6.25 -21.28 -55.45
N SER A 33 -6.22 -22.16 -54.43
CA SER A 33 -6.58 -21.71 -53.10
C SER A 33 -5.67 -20.53 -52.80
N SER A 34 -6.26 -19.43 -52.37
CA SER A 34 -5.53 -18.28 -51.86
C SER A 34 -4.56 -18.76 -50.79
N LEU A 35 -3.29 -18.94 -51.16
CA LEU A 35 -2.17 -18.73 -50.26
C LEU A 35 -2.32 -17.28 -49.82
N ALA A 36 -3.11 -17.05 -48.77
CA ALA A 36 -2.99 -15.86 -47.97
C ALA A 36 -1.56 -15.95 -47.45
N PHE A 37 -0.64 -15.28 -48.14
CA PHE A 37 0.69 -15.04 -47.62
C PHE A 37 0.45 -14.38 -46.27
N ALA A 38 0.77 -15.11 -45.20
CA ALA A 38 0.83 -14.49 -43.91
C ALA A 38 1.79 -13.31 -44.05
N LEU A 39 1.37 -12.16 -43.53
CA LEU A 39 2.19 -10.98 -43.56
C LEU A 39 2.91 -10.96 -42.22
N PRO A 40 4.24 -10.76 -42.20
CA PRO A 40 4.95 -10.72 -40.95
C PRO A 40 4.47 -9.53 -40.12
N PRO A 41 4.46 -9.66 -38.77
CA PRO A 41 4.12 -8.55 -37.91
C PRO A 41 5.09 -7.37 -38.11
N SER A 42 4.56 -6.16 -38.04
CA SER A 42 5.35 -4.92 -38.13
C SER A 42 5.67 -4.42 -36.73
N LEU A 43 6.92 -4.01 -36.52
CA LEU A 43 7.44 -3.40 -35.30
C LEU A 43 8.34 -2.24 -35.71
N THR A 44 8.03 -1.01 -35.30
CA THR A 44 8.77 0.18 -35.76
C THR A 44 9.89 0.57 -34.81
N GLY A 45 9.74 0.32 -33.51
CA GLY A 45 10.74 0.61 -32.49
C GLY A 45 10.46 -0.09 -31.15
N ILE A 46 11.32 0.19 -30.16
CA ILE A 46 11.12 -0.20 -28.76
C ILE A 46 11.52 0.98 -27.87
N SER A 47 10.77 1.22 -26.80
CA SER A 47 11.19 2.17 -25.76
C SER A 47 12.01 1.46 -24.69
N ALA A 48 13.16 2.02 -24.32
CA ALA A 48 13.90 1.64 -23.12
C ALA A 48 13.90 2.82 -22.14
N PRO A 49 13.21 2.74 -20.99
CA PRO A 49 13.29 3.76 -19.94
C PRO A 49 14.61 3.66 -19.18
N THR A 50 14.83 4.57 -18.22
CA THR A 50 16.00 4.57 -17.32
C THR A 50 16.16 3.23 -16.61
N VAL A 51 17.31 2.58 -16.78
CA VAL A 51 17.57 1.23 -16.26
C VAL A 51 18.46 1.27 -15.02
N GLN A 52 17.89 0.85 -13.88
CA GLN A 52 18.65 0.64 -12.64
C GLN A 52 18.94 -0.86 -12.45
N GLN A 53 20.16 -1.20 -12.02
CA GLN A 53 20.53 -2.58 -11.71
C GLN A 53 19.54 -3.20 -10.69
N ASN A 54 19.17 -4.46 -10.88
CA ASN A 54 18.25 -5.23 -10.02
C ASN A 54 16.82 -4.68 -9.88
N SER A 55 16.45 -3.64 -10.64
CA SER A 55 15.07 -3.15 -10.69
C SER A 55 14.27 -3.85 -11.80
N LEU A 56 12.94 -3.90 -11.62
CA LEU A 56 12.03 -4.36 -12.66
C LEU A 56 11.94 -3.28 -13.74
N GLN A 57 12.18 -3.69 -14.98
CA GLN A 57 12.20 -2.83 -16.16
C GLN A 57 11.17 -3.30 -17.17
N THR A 58 10.62 -2.37 -17.95
CA THR A 58 9.61 -2.69 -18.97
C THR A 58 10.01 -2.09 -20.31
N LEU A 59 10.20 -2.96 -21.32
CA LEU A 59 10.37 -2.59 -22.72
C LEU A 59 9.01 -2.61 -23.41
N THR A 60 8.64 -1.50 -24.05
CA THR A 60 7.35 -1.37 -24.76
C THR A 60 7.61 -1.32 -26.26
N PRO A 61 6.98 -2.21 -27.07
CA PRO A 61 7.05 -2.15 -28.52
C PRO A 61 6.33 -0.92 -29.05
N GLN A 62 6.90 -0.30 -30.09
CA GLN A 62 6.30 0.83 -30.80
C GLN A 62 5.87 0.40 -32.19
N GLY A 63 4.68 0.85 -32.62
CA GLY A 63 4.11 0.55 -33.93
C GLY A 63 3.84 -0.94 -34.18
N LEU A 64 3.59 -1.72 -33.14
CA LEU A 64 3.31 -3.15 -33.24
C LEU A 64 1.95 -3.40 -33.90
N THR A 65 1.96 -4.01 -35.08
CA THR A 65 0.74 -4.32 -35.84
C THR A 65 0.84 -5.68 -36.54
N GLN A 66 -0.32 -6.31 -36.76
CA GLN A 66 -0.44 -7.53 -37.56
C GLN A 66 -1.73 -7.51 -38.35
N ALA A 67 -1.63 -7.65 -39.68
CA ALA A 67 -2.75 -7.42 -40.60
C ALA A 67 -3.91 -8.42 -40.39
N GLN A 68 -3.59 -9.65 -39.96
CA GLN A 68 -4.54 -10.73 -39.72
C GLN A 68 -5.14 -10.71 -38.31
N GLY A 69 -4.65 -9.84 -37.41
CA GLY A 69 -5.11 -9.79 -36.01
C GLY A 69 -4.68 -10.98 -35.15
N ASN A 70 -3.77 -11.83 -35.63
CA ASN A 70 -3.27 -13.00 -34.92
C ASN A 70 -2.56 -12.61 -33.60
N PRO A 71 -2.60 -13.45 -32.55
CA PRO A 71 -1.87 -13.19 -31.32
C PRO A 71 -0.35 -13.16 -31.53
N LEU A 72 0.34 -12.20 -30.92
CA LEU A 72 1.79 -12.01 -31.10
C LEU A 72 2.57 -12.32 -29.82
N ASN A 73 3.69 -13.03 -29.95
CA ASN A 73 4.71 -13.10 -28.91
C ASN A 73 5.75 -11.99 -29.11
N PHE A 74 6.22 -11.42 -28.01
CA PHE A 74 7.25 -10.38 -27.99
C PHE A 74 8.48 -10.89 -27.23
N TYR A 75 9.55 -11.17 -27.98
CA TYR A 75 10.80 -11.68 -27.42
C TYR A 75 11.87 -10.59 -27.47
N CYS A 76 12.60 -10.44 -26.37
CA CYS A 76 13.73 -9.52 -26.27
C CYS A 76 14.96 -10.23 -25.71
N CYS A 77 16.14 -9.75 -26.08
CA CYS A 77 17.42 -10.13 -25.49
C CYS A 77 18.26 -8.87 -25.24
N VAL A 78 19.25 -8.96 -24.35
CA VAL A 78 20.18 -7.86 -24.05
C VAL A 78 21.62 -8.32 -24.23
N SER A 79 22.47 -7.45 -24.77
CA SER A 79 23.92 -7.69 -24.95
C SER A 79 24.70 -6.39 -25.02
N GLN A 80 25.98 -6.40 -24.67
CA GLN A 80 26.85 -5.21 -24.76
C GLN A 80 27.31 -4.93 -26.21
N ASP A 81 27.46 -5.97 -27.02
CA ASP A 81 28.01 -5.95 -28.38
C ASP A 81 26.94 -6.06 -29.49
N SER A 82 25.66 -5.94 -29.13
CA SER A 82 24.51 -6.14 -30.04
C SER A 82 24.45 -7.52 -30.71
N SER A 83 25.18 -8.52 -30.22
CA SER A 83 25.26 -9.85 -30.84
C SER A 83 24.00 -10.71 -30.66
N CYS A 84 23.16 -10.40 -29.66
CA CYS A 84 22.03 -11.27 -29.32
C CYS A 84 20.92 -11.24 -30.40
N ILE A 85 20.28 -12.39 -30.63
CA ILE A 85 19.12 -12.54 -31.54
C ILE A 85 17.93 -13.02 -30.73
N PRO A 86 16.83 -12.24 -30.59
CA PRO A 86 15.71 -12.63 -29.74
C PRO A 86 14.96 -13.85 -30.28
N SER A 87 14.74 -14.82 -29.41
CA SER A 87 13.95 -16.03 -29.63
C SER A 87 13.21 -16.43 -28.34
N SER A 88 12.36 -17.43 -28.41
CA SER A 88 11.71 -18.01 -27.23
C SER A 88 12.71 -18.63 -26.24
N SER A 89 13.88 -19.07 -26.69
CA SER A 89 14.87 -19.77 -25.87
C SER A 89 15.83 -18.85 -25.12
N ASN A 90 15.94 -17.58 -25.52
CA ASN A 90 16.85 -16.59 -24.90
C ASN A 90 16.14 -15.28 -24.56
N SER A 91 14.81 -15.33 -24.44
CA SER A 91 14.01 -14.16 -24.09
C SER A 91 14.25 -13.76 -22.64
N ILE A 92 14.58 -12.48 -22.42
CA ILE A 92 14.61 -11.88 -21.08
C ILE A 92 13.22 -11.52 -20.55
N CYS A 93 12.21 -11.51 -21.42
CA CYS A 93 10.85 -11.15 -21.04
C CYS A 93 10.25 -12.22 -20.14
N SER A 94 9.83 -11.81 -18.93
CA SER A 94 9.09 -12.66 -18.00
C SER A 94 7.67 -12.95 -18.49
N ASN A 95 7.17 -12.13 -19.41
CA ASN A 95 5.83 -12.14 -19.97
C ASN A 95 5.85 -11.97 -21.52
N PRO A 96 6.41 -12.91 -22.29
CA PRO A 96 6.62 -12.72 -23.73
C PRO A 96 5.34 -12.82 -24.59
N GLY A 97 4.13 -12.87 -24.01
CA GLY A 97 2.87 -13.04 -24.75
C GLY A 97 2.24 -14.44 -24.57
N PRO A 98 1.19 -14.77 -25.35
CA PRO A 98 0.71 -14.06 -26.55
C PRO A 98 -0.18 -12.84 -26.23
N PHE A 99 0.01 -11.75 -26.99
CA PHE A 99 -0.80 -10.53 -26.91
C PHE A 99 -1.84 -10.48 -28.04
N SER A 100 -3.09 -10.15 -27.71
CA SER A 100 -4.18 -9.98 -28.69
C SER A 100 -4.26 -8.56 -29.25
N SER A 101 -4.88 -8.42 -30.43
CA SER A 101 -5.19 -7.09 -30.99
C SER A 101 -6.30 -6.41 -30.16
N PRO A 102 -6.21 -5.08 -29.89
CA PRO A 102 -5.10 -4.17 -30.22
C PRO A 102 -3.88 -4.40 -29.32
N TYR A 103 -2.68 -4.45 -29.92
CA TYR A 103 -1.43 -4.82 -29.23
C TYR A 103 -0.85 -3.73 -28.31
N SER A 104 -1.65 -2.75 -27.90
CA SER A 104 -1.21 -1.62 -27.06
C SER A 104 -0.76 -2.04 -25.66
N GLN A 105 -1.13 -3.25 -25.22
CA GLN A 105 -0.73 -3.83 -23.94
C GLN A 105 0.51 -4.73 -24.04
N ALA A 106 1.05 -4.94 -25.24
CA ALA A 106 2.25 -5.74 -25.41
C ALA A 106 3.42 -5.10 -24.68
N SER A 107 4.13 -5.87 -23.87
CA SER A 107 5.28 -5.40 -23.09
C SER A 107 6.23 -6.55 -22.78
N CYS A 108 7.47 -6.23 -22.50
CA CYS A 108 8.48 -7.17 -22.03
C CYS A 108 9.05 -6.67 -20.71
N SER A 109 8.69 -7.32 -19.61
CA SER A 109 9.21 -7.01 -18.29
C SER A 109 10.40 -7.92 -17.95
N PHE A 110 11.49 -7.34 -17.47
CA PHE A 110 12.69 -8.06 -17.07
C PHE A 110 13.38 -7.39 -15.89
N THR A 111 14.13 -8.14 -15.09
CA THR A 111 14.99 -7.58 -14.05
C THR A 111 16.40 -7.41 -14.60
N ALA A 112 16.94 -6.19 -14.54
CA ALA A 112 18.28 -5.87 -15.06
C ALA A 112 19.40 -6.39 -14.12
N SER A 113 19.67 -7.69 -14.17
CA SER A 113 20.67 -8.37 -13.32
C SER A 113 22.10 -8.36 -13.86
N GLN A 114 22.34 -7.70 -15.01
CA GLN A 114 23.64 -7.66 -15.64
C GLN A 114 24.59 -6.68 -14.92
N ALA A 115 25.88 -6.75 -15.24
CA ALA A 115 26.87 -5.80 -14.73
C ALA A 115 26.56 -4.37 -15.20
N LEU A 116 27.18 -3.38 -14.54
CA LEU A 116 27.02 -1.98 -14.94
C LEU A 116 27.62 -1.73 -16.33
N GLY A 117 27.02 -0.82 -17.08
CA GLY A 117 27.50 -0.40 -18.39
C GLY A 117 26.39 -0.28 -19.43
N THR A 118 26.79 -0.04 -20.68
CA THR A 118 25.86 0.14 -21.80
C THR A 118 25.45 -1.19 -22.40
N TYR A 119 24.14 -1.38 -22.58
CA TYR A 119 23.55 -2.57 -23.18
C TYR A 119 22.63 -2.18 -24.33
N ASN A 120 22.46 -3.12 -25.26
CA ASN A 120 21.50 -3.03 -26.34
C ASN A 120 20.39 -4.04 -26.11
N ALA A 121 19.18 -3.55 -25.84
CA ALA A 121 17.97 -4.37 -25.95
C ALA A 121 17.69 -4.58 -27.43
N ARG A 122 17.46 -5.83 -27.81
CA ARG A 122 16.98 -6.20 -29.15
C ARG A 122 15.69 -6.96 -28.97
N CYS A 123 14.67 -6.61 -29.73
CA CYS A 123 13.35 -7.25 -29.62
C CYS A 123 12.77 -7.56 -30.99
N ARG A 124 11.86 -8.53 -31.03
CA ARG A 124 11.05 -8.85 -32.21
C ARG A 124 9.67 -9.37 -31.81
N ALA A 125 8.71 -9.15 -32.68
CA ALA A 125 7.40 -9.79 -32.60
C ALA A 125 7.39 -11.07 -33.45
N VAL A 126 6.66 -12.08 -32.99
CA VAL A 126 6.46 -13.36 -33.67
C VAL A 126 4.97 -13.68 -33.68
N ASP A 127 4.42 -13.96 -34.85
CA ASP A 127 3.05 -14.46 -35.00
C ASP A 127 2.95 -15.84 -34.33
N SER A 128 2.07 -15.96 -33.32
CA SER A 128 1.93 -17.19 -32.53
C SER A 128 1.35 -18.36 -33.32
N ILE A 129 0.72 -18.09 -34.46
CA ILE A 129 0.06 -19.08 -35.32
C ILE A 129 0.98 -19.48 -36.46
N THR A 130 1.51 -18.51 -37.20
CA THR A 130 2.27 -18.77 -38.43
C THR A 130 3.78 -18.88 -38.20
N GLY A 131 4.27 -18.38 -37.06
CA GLY A 131 5.70 -18.31 -36.76
C GLY A 131 6.46 -17.23 -37.53
N GLU A 132 5.76 -16.42 -38.33
CA GLU A 132 6.33 -15.28 -39.02
C GLU A 132 6.83 -14.22 -38.05
N ARG A 133 7.85 -13.48 -38.47
CA ARG A 133 8.63 -12.67 -37.55
C ARG A 133 8.85 -11.27 -38.08
N SER A 134 8.74 -10.29 -37.19
CA SER A 134 9.13 -8.92 -37.49
C SER A 134 10.64 -8.81 -37.69
N ALA A 135 11.04 -7.70 -38.29
CA ALA A 135 12.41 -7.20 -38.19
C ALA A 135 12.79 -7.00 -36.70
N ILE A 136 14.07 -7.19 -36.39
CA ILE A 136 14.60 -6.91 -35.04
C ILE A 136 14.75 -5.40 -34.87
N LYS A 137 14.25 -4.88 -33.76
CA LYS A 137 14.45 -3.49 -33.35
C LYS A 137 15.31 -3.42 -32.11
N SER A 138 16.10 -2.36 -32.00
CA SER A 138 17.06 -2.18 -30.92
C SER A 138 16.93 -0.82 -30.26
N SER A 139 17.24 -0.77 -28.97
CA SER A 139 17.44 0.45 -28.21
C SER A 139 18.59 0.25 -27.25
N SER A 140 19.48 1.22 -27.20
CA SER A 140 20.57 1.25 -26.22
C SER A 140 20.05 1.83 -24.90
N PHE A 141 20.56 1.30 -23.80
CA PHE A 141 20.32 1.82 -22.46
C PHE A 141 21.56 1.59 -21.60
N GLU A 142 21.70 2.37 -20.54
CA GLU A 142 22.78 2.21 -19.58
C GLU A 142 22.23 1.58 -18.31
N ILE A 143 22.85 0.48 -17.86
CA ILE A 143 22.63 -0.06 -16.52
C ILE A 143 23.56 0.71 -15.60
N THR A 144 22.99 1.72 -14.94
CA THR A 144 23.69 2.39 -13.85
C THR A 144 23.57 1.55 -12.59
N SER A 145 24.47 1.78 -11.63
CA SER A 145 24.29 1.27 -10.28
C SER A 145 22.84 1.59 -9.87
N SER A 146 22.11 0.62 -9.32
CA SER A 146 21.11 1.00 -8.33
C SER A 146 21.91 1.88 -7.38
N VAL A 147 21.61 3.17 -7.28
CA VAL A 147 22.21 3.99 -6.22
C VAL A 147 22.04 3.13 -4.98
N PRO A 148 23.12 2.61 -4.35
CA PRO A 148 22.94 2.04 -3.02
C PRO A 148 22.27 3.18 -2.28
N LEU A 149 21.13 2.93 -1.63
CA LEU A 149 20.52 3.90 -0.72
C LEU A 149 21.69 4.48 0.07
N GLN A 150 22.12 5.69 -0.30
CA GLN A 150 23.29 6.26 0.32
C GLN A 150 22.86 6.36 1.78
N GLU A 151 23.61 5.81 2.72
CA GLU A 151 23.16 5.94 4.11
C GLU A 151 23.02 7.44 4.40
N PRO A 152 21.84 7.91 4.85
CA PRO A 152 21.63 9.29 5.23
C PRO A 152 22.75 9.73 6.17
N CYS A 153 23.40 10.84 5.83
CA CYS A 153 24.41 11.45 6.67
C CYS A 153 23.77 12.10 7.91
N GLU A 154 22.51 12.53 7.80
CA GLU A 154 21.74 13.09 8.89
C GLU A 154 20.32 12.50 8.86
N ARG A 155 19.75 12.27 10.05
CA ARG A 155 18.39 11.75 10.23
C ARG A 155 17.68 12.58 11.29
N THR A 156 16.42 12.88 11.05
CA THR A 156 15.48 13.34 12.08
C THR A 156 14.37 12.31 12.22
N GLU A 157 13.42 12.52 13.13
CA GLU A 157 12.20 11.71 13.23
C GLU A 157 11.44 11.59 11.89
N PHE A 158 11.39 12.67 11.12
CA PHE A 158 10.53 12.81 9.93
C PHE A 158 11.32 13.00 8.64
N SER A 159 12.66 12.90 8.65
CA SER A 159 13.45 13.05 7.44
C SER A 159 14.75 12.25 7.41
N ASN A 160 15.19 12.01 6.18
CA ASN A 160 16.49 11.46 5.83
C ASN A 160 17.22 12.47 4.94
N VAL A 161 18.45 12.84 5.30
CA VAL A 161 19.29 13.75 4.51
C VAL A 161 20.49 12.99 3.96
N PHE A 162 20.67 13.08 2.65
CA PHE A 162 21.75 12.46 1.90
C PHE A 162 22.75 13.54 1.48
N CYS A 163 24.03 13.37 1.84
CA CYS A 163 25.10 14.29 1.51
C CYS A 163 25.77 13.85 0.20
N ASN A 164 25.42 14.48 -0.92
CA ASN A 164 25.87 14.06 -2.24
C ASN A 164 27.37 14.33 -2.45
N PRO A 165 28.07 13.57 -3.32
CA PRO A 165 29.50 13.76 -3.57
C PRO A 165 29.89 15.15 -4.12
N ASP A 166 28.96 15.87 -4.74
CA ASP A 166 29.14 17.23 -5.26
C ASP A 166 28.98 18.32 -4.18
N GLY A 167 28.78 17.93 -2.92
CA GLY A 167 28.56 18.84 -1.79
C GLY A 167 27.11 19.29 -1.62
N SER A 168 26.22 18.96 -2.56
CA SER A 168 24.79 19.21 -2.40
C SER A 168 24.17 18.24 -1.38
N ARG A 169 22.97 18.59 -0.89
CA ARG A 169 22.21 17.75 0.04
C ARG A 169 20.83 17.45 -0.54
N THR A 170 20.40 16.20 -0.43
CA THR A 170 19.03 15.77 -0.78
C THR A 170 18.29 15.43 0.51
N SER A 171 17.13 16.02 0.76
CA SER A 171 16.31 15.73 1.94
C SER A 171 15.00 15.08 1.53
N GLU A 172 14.69 13.93 2.12
CA GLU A 172 13.39 13.28 2.02
C GLU A 172 12.59 13.57 3.30
N LEU A 173 11.42 14.19 3.15
CA LEU A 173 10.53 14.54 4.25
C LEU A 173 9.30 13.63 4.26
N TYR A 174 8.88 13.19 5.45
CA TYR A 174 7.82 12.22 5.65
C TYR A 174 6.72 12.79 6.54
N THR A 175 5.47 12.43 6.25
CA THR A 175 4.29 12.86 7.04
C THR A 175 4.11 12.05 8.33
N ALA A 176 4.87 10.98 8.50
CA ALA A 176 4.89 10.13 9.68
C ALA A 176 6.34 9.83 10.05
N PRO A 177 6.64 9.49 11.33
CA PRO A 177 7.99 9.15 11.73
C PRO A 177 8.53 7.99 10.89
N VAL A 178 9.76 8.12 10.41
CA VAL A 178 10.50 7.05 9.72
C VAL A 178 11.76 6.64 10.48
N ASN A 179 12.22 7.50 11.38
CA ASN A 179 13.30 7.21 12.31
C ASN A 179 12.82 7.42 13.76
N TYR A 180 13.48 6.76 14.71
CA TYR A 180 13.30 7.01 16.14
C TYR A 180 14.65 7.35 16.77
N PHE A 181 14.63 8.14 17.85
CA PHE A 181 15.85 8.43 18.61
C PHE A 181 16.19 7.23 19.49
N ASP A 182 17.33 6.59 19.24
CA ASP A 182 17.81 5.47 20.02
C ASP A 182 18.81 5.96 21.06
N ASP A 183 18.39 5.96 22.32
CA ASP A 183 19.20 6.44 23.45
C ASP A 183 20.50 5.64 23.63
N SER A 184 20.58 4.39 23.15
CA SER A 184 21.79 3.58 23.30
C SER A 184 22.94 4.03 22.40
N VAL A 185 22.59 4.59 21.24
CA VAL A 185 23.56 5.12 20.26
C VAL A 185 23.51 6.65 20.15
N GLN A 186 22.62 7.31 20.90
CA GLN A 186 22.44 8.76 20.94
C GLN A 186 22.21 9.37 19.55
N ALA A 187 21.44 8.68 18.70
CA ALA A 187 21.21 9.08 17.32
C ALA A 187 19.82 8.65 16.81
N PHE A 188 19.32 9.34 15.79
CA PHE A 188 18.16 8.87 15.04
C PHE A 188 18.54 7.69 14.16
N VAL A 189 17.81 6.59 14.30
CA VAL A 189 17.99 5.38 13.50
C VAL A 189 16.66 4.98 12.86
N PRO A 190 16.67 4.24 11.74
CA PRO A 190 15.44 3.79 11.07
C PRO A 190 14.52 3.00 12.01
N ILE A 191 13.22 3.23 11.89
CA ILE A 191 12.21 2.38 12.51
C ILE A 191 12.25 1.01 11.82
N ASP A 192 12.34 -0.05 12.62
CA ASP A 192 12.24 -1.44 12.18
C ASP A 192 11.02 -2.08 12.84
N SER A 193 9.96 -2.16 12.05
CA SER A 193 8.65 -2.67 12.43
C SER A 193 8.56 -4.21 12.45
N THR A 194 9.68 -4.91 12.27
CA THR A 194 9.70 -6.37 12.23
C THR A 194 9.30 -6.95 13.57
N VAL A 195 8.33 -7.87 13.54
CA VAL A 195 7.96 -8.68 14.71
C VAL A 195 9.01 -9.78 14.92
N VAL A 196 9.74 -9.70 16.02
CA VAL A 196 10.81 -10.64 16.39
C VAL A 196 10.42 -11.45 17.64
N ASN A 197 11.14 -12.52 17.93
CA ASN A 197 10.95 -13.27 19.18
C ASN A 197 11.35 -12.41 20.38
N ALA A 198 10.57 -12.52 21.45
CA ALA A 198 10.85 -11.85 22.71
C ALA A 198 12.11 -12.43 23.38
N ASP A 199 12.95 -11.56 23.95
CA ASP A 199 14.07 -11.97 24.78
C ASP A 199 13.58 -12.42 26.16
N LYS A 200 13.66 -13.72 26.43
CA LYS A 200 13.20 -14.31 27.68
C LYS A 200 14.07 -13.93 28.89
N ALA A 201 15.28 -13.40 28.69
CA ALA A 201 16.10 -12.87 29.76
C ALA A 201 15.71 -11.44 30.16
N SER A 202 15.04 -10.69 29.29
CA SER A 202 14.59 -9.33 29.57
C SER A 202 13.39 -9.33 30.51
N ALA A 203 13.46 -8.54 31.59
CA ALA A 203 12.38 -8.40 32.56
C ALA A 203 11.09 -7.82 31.94
N LEU A 204 11.21 -7.05 30.86
CA LEU A 204 10.08 -6.44 30.14
C LEU A 204 9.41 -7.43 29.17
N GLU A 205 10.16 -8.42 28.69
CA GLU A 205 9.76 -9.30 27.58
C GLU A 205 9.50 -10.75 28.00
N LYS A 206 9.96 -11.17 29.18
CA LYS A 206 9.86 -12.56 29.68
C LYS A 206 8.47 -13.18 29.54
N ASP A 207 7.42 -12.38 29.74
CA ASP A 207 6.02 -12.81 29.73
C ASP A 207 5.37 -12.77 28.33
N TYR A 208 6.09 -12.32 27.31
CA TYR A 208 5.63 -12.16 25.93
C TYR A 208 6.37 -13.08 24.97
N ASN A 209 5.76 -13.46 23.86
CA ASN A 209 6.34 -14.40 22.89
C ASN A 209 7.06 -13.68 21.75
N SER A 210 6.53 -12.53 21.34
CA SER A 210 7.09 -11.73 20.24
C SER A 210 6.95 -10.24 20.51
N VAL A 211 7.84 -9.44 19.94
CA VAL A 211 7.91 -7.99 20.17
C VAL A 211 8.26 -7.22 18.89
N VAL A 212 7.93 -5.93 18.89
CA VAL A 212 8.54 -4.91 18.03
C VAL A 212 9.20 -3.90 18.96
N ARG A 213 10.51 -3.65 18.78
CA ARG A 213 11.34 -2.89 19.74
C ARG A 213 12.13 -1.71 19.15
N LYS A 214 12.15 -1.58 17.82
CA LYS A 214 12.93 -0.56 17.12
C LYS A 214 12.00 0.48 16.52
N GLY A 215 11.49 1.37 17.35
CA GLY A 215 10.62 2.45 16.90
C GLY A 215 10.25 3.39 18.03
N LYS A 216 9.30 4.29 17.73
CA LYS A 216 8.81 5.30 18.70
C LYS A 216 8.07 4.70 19.90
N HIS A 217 7.57 3.49 19.72
CA HIS A 217 6.90 2.68 20.72
C HIS A 217 7.25 1.22 20.52
N ASN A 218 7.18 0.48 21.62
CA ASN A 218 7.36 -0.95 21.65
C ASN A 218 6.00 -1.64 21.70
N VAL A 219 5.90 -2.79 21.05
CA VAL A 219 4.70 -3.62 21.11
C VAL A 219 5.10 -5.03 21.52
N PHE A 220 4.35 -5.61 22.43
CA PHE A 220 4.61 -6.93 22.98
C PHE A 220 3.36 -7.81 22.80
N PHE A 221 3.58 -9.03 22.33
CA PHE A 221 2.51 -9.98 22.01
C PHE A 221 2.75 -11.29 22.74
N LYS A 222 1.75 -11.76 23.47
CA LYS A 222 1.62 -13.17 23.84
C LYS A 222 1.14 -13.98 22.64
N ASP A 223 1.39 -15.29 22.67
CA ASP A 223 0.86 -16.17 21.64
C ASP A 223 -0.66 -16.30 21.69
N ASP A 224 -1.26 -16.19 22.88
CA ASP A 224 -2.70 -16.25 23.08
C ASP A 224 -3.28 -14.86 23.35
N VAL A 225 -4.13 -14.38 22.45
CA VAL A 225 -4.76 -13.05 22.55
C VAL A 225 -5.83 -12.94 23.64
N SER A 226 -6.32 -14.08 24.14
CA SER A 226 -7.28 -14.15 25.25
C SER A 226 -6.60 -14.18 26.63
N SER A 227 -5.28 -14.28 26.68
CA SER A 227 -4.51 -14.21 27.91
C SER A 227 -4.48 -12.78 28.48
N GLN A 228 -4.33 -12.65 29.80
CA GLN A 228 -4.21 -11.34 30.44
C GLN A 228 -3.07 -10.51 29.83
N ASP A 229 -3.33 -9.24 29.52
CA ASP A 229 -2.37 -8.30 28.93
C ASP A 229 -1.67 -8.90 27.69
N ALA A 230 -2.43 -9.58 26.82
CA ALA A 230 -1.89 -10.31 25.68
C ALA A 230 -1.18 -9.42 24.67
N VAL A 231 -1.72 -8.23 24.44
CA VAL A 231 -1.11 -7.22 23.56
C VAL A 231 -0.82 -5.99 24.38
N LYS A 232 0.45 -5.62 24.52
CA LYS A 232 0.88 -4.41 25.23
C LYS A 232 1.51 -3.44 24.25
N PHE A 233 0.98 -2.23 24.21
CA PHE A 233 1.55 -1.08 23.52
C PHE A 233 2.25 -0.18 24.55
N GLN A 234 3.52 0.18 24.31
CA GLN A 234 4.33 0.93 25.26
C GLN A 234 5.06 2.10 24.57
N ALA A 235 4.83 3.31 25.06
CA ALA A 235 5.52 4.53 24.62
C ALA A 235 6.24 5.14 25.84
N GLY A 236 7.58 5.14 25.81
CA GLY A 236 8.38 5.50 26.99
C GLY A 236 8.07 4.60 28.20
N SER A 237 7.82 5.22 29.36
CA SER A 237 7.46 4.52 30.60
C SER A 237 5.98 4.13 30.69
N TYR A 238 5.14 4.67 29.81
CA TYR A 238 3.69 4.46 29.81
C TYR A 238 3.29 3.33 28.87
N TRP A 239 2.19 2.64 29.19
CA TRP A 239 1.69 1.53 28.41
C TRP A 239 0.17 1.38 28.52
N VAL A 240 -0.41 0.74 27.52
CA VAL A 240 -1.79 0.22 27.52
C VAL A 240 -1.75 -1.22 27.01
N SER A 241 -2.59 -2.08 27.55
CA SER A 241 -2.70 -3.48 27.16
C SER A 241 -4.14 -3.89 26.91
N PHE A 242 -4.29 -4.88 26.04
CA PHE A 242 -5.55 -5.44 25.61
C PHE A 242 -5.55 -6.94 25.81
N GLN A 243 -6.72 -7.47 26.17
CA GLN A 243 -7.04 -8.88 26.24
C GLN A 243 -8.39 -9.09 25.57
N ALA A 244 -8.42 -9.85 24.48
CA ALA A 244 -9.65 -10.17 23.78
C ALA A 244 -10.51 -11.13 24.61
N LEU A 245 -11.81 -10.84 24.76
CA LEU A 245 -12.71 -11.65 25.60
C LEU A 245 -13.78 -12.33 24.78
N GLU A 246 -14.57 -11.57 24.02
CA GLU A 246 -15.72 -12.11 23.31
C GLU A 246 -16.14 -11.25 22.12
N LEU A 247 -16.74 -11.93 21.14
CA LEU A 247 -17.50 -11.35 20.05
C LEU A 247 -18.98 -11.63 20.31
N SER A 248 -19.83 -10.62 20.18
CA SER A 248 -21.28 -10.76 20.39
C SER A 248 -22.09 -9.86 19.48
N PHE A 249 -23.38 -10.16 19.33
CA PHE A 249 -24.38 -9.18 18.93
C PHE A 249 -25.07 -8.63 20.16
N ALA A 250 -25.41 -7.36 20.19
CA ALA A 250 -26.25 -6.82 21.26
C ALA A 250 -27.12 -5.65 20.79
N ASP A 251 -28.24 -5.48 21.47
CA ASP A 251 -29.04 -4.25 21.48
C ASP A 251 -28.94 -3.58 22.87
N ALA A 252 -29.80 -2.61 23.15
CA ALA A 252 -29.81 -1.90 24.42
C ALA A 252 -30.18 -2.78 25.64
N SER A 253 -30.81 -3.95 25.43
CA SER A 253 -31.39 -4.76 26.49
C SER A 253 -30.81 -6.18 26.57
N LYS A 254 -30.29 -6.71 25.46
CA LYS A 254 -29.87 -8.11 25.37
C LYS A 254 -28.54 -8.24 24.63
N LYS A 255 -27.77 -9.24 25.08
CA LYS A 255 -26.54 -9.71 24.44
C LYS A 255 -26.74 -11.13 23.93
N GLN A 256 -26.44 -11.35 22.65
CA GLN A 256 -26.29 -12.66 22.02
C GLN A 256 -24.80 -12.92 21.83
N LEU A 257 -24.22 -13.78 22.67
CA LEU A 257 -22.83 -14.21 22.50
C LEU A 257 -22.65 -14.94 21.15
N ILE A 258 -21.63 -14.55 20.38
CA ILE A 258 -21.22 -15.29 19.18
C ILE A 258 -20.16 -16.31 19.58
N GLN A 259 -19.05 -15.87 20.17
CA GLN A 259 -18.01 -16.72 20.71
C GLN A 259 -17.11 -15.94 21.69
N THR A 260 -16.57 -16.61 22.70
CA THR A 260 -15.40 -16.11 23.46
C THR A 260 -14.10 -16.26 22.65
N ALA A 261 -13.13 -15.36 22.85
CA ALA A 261 -11.81 -15.48 22.23
C ALA A 261 -11.17 -16.82 22.61
N SER A 262 -10.64 -17.54 21.62
CA SER A 262 -9.94 -18.82 21.84
C SER A 262 -8.46 -18.63 22.13
N GLY A 263 -7.89 -19.57 22.90
CA GLY A 263 -6.47 -19.64 23.26
C GLY A 263 -5.50 -19.97 22.12
N LYS A 264 -5.87 -19.71 20.87
CA LYS A 264 -5.07 -20.10 19.69
C LYS A 264 -3.84 -19.22 19.56
N LYS A 265 -2.74 -19.84 19.15
CA LYS A 265 -1.46 -19.15 18.93
C LYS A 265 -1.51 -18.22 17.72
N GLY A 266 -1.08 -16.97 17.90
CA GLY A 266 -0.89 -16.02 16.81
C GLY A 266 0.43 -16.24 16.05
N SER A 267 0.40 -16.05 14.73
CA SER A 267 1.56 -16.10 13.86
C SER A 267 2.06 -14.68 13.54
N ALA A 268 3.38 -14.50 13.54
CA ALA A 268 3.99 -13.25 13.08
C ALA A 268 4.28 -13.32 11.58
N SER A 269 4.00 -12.24 10.86
CA SER A 269 4.34 -12.05 9.46
C SER A 269 5.37 -10.92 9.35
N GLN A 270 6.63 -11.30 9.13
CA GLN A 270 7.74 -10.34 9.05
C GLN A 270 7.60 -9.40 7.85
N SER A 271 7.14 -9.89 6.70
CA SER A 271 6.96 -9.09 5.48
C SER A 271 5.79 -8.10 5.55
N GLN A 272 4.88 -8.27 6.52
CA GLN A 272 3.67 -7.44 6.64
C GLN A 272 3.65 -6.61 7.94
N ASN A 273 4.70 -6.64 8.76
CA ASN A 273 4.77 -5.93 10.05
C ASN A 273 3.55 -6.24 10.95
N LEU A 274 3.18 -7.51 11.01
CA LEU A 274 1.86 -7.98 11.45
C LEU A 274 1.99 -9.15 12.42
N LYS A 275 1.22 -9.13 13.52
CA LYS A 275 0.89 -10.32 14.32
C LYS A 275 -0.57 -10.70 14.04
N LYS A 276 -0.81 -11.90 13.51
CA LYS A 276 -2.13 -12.41 13.15
C LYS A 276 -2.56 -13.53 14.07
N PHE A 277 -3.73 -13.40 14.67
CA PHE A 277 -4.42 -14.43 15.43
C PHE A 277 -5.59 -14.95 14.60
N SER A 278 -5.43 -16.11 13.98
CA SER A 278 -6.40 -16.65 13.04
C SER A 278 -7.53 -17.41 13.74
N ASN A 279 -8.75 -17.24 13.25
CA ASN A 279 -9.94 -17.98 13.68
C ASN A 279 -10.18 -17.92 15.20
N ILE A 280 -10.03 -16.74 15.80
CA ILE A 280 -10.04 -16.56 17.25
C ILE A 280 -11.43 -16.70 17.82
N PHE A 281 -12.43 -16.18 17.10
CA PHE A 281 -13.84 -16.29 17.47
C PHE A 281 -14.52 -17.37 16.63
N LEU A 282 -14.43 -17.29 15.31
CA LEU A 282 -15.03 -18.26 14.39
C LEU A 282 -14.05 -18.58 13.26
N ASN A 283 -14.29 -19.66 12.52
CA ASN A 283 -13.53 -19.89 11.30
C ASN A 283 -13.81 -18.77 10.29
N GLY A 284 -12.78 -18.03 9.89
CA GLY A 284 -12.89 -16.82 9.08
C GLY A 284 -13.03 -15.51 9.87
N VAL A 285 -12.93 -15.53 11.21
CA VAL A 285 -12.86 -14.32 12.03
C VAL A 285 -11.49 -14.25 12.70
N ASP A 286 -10.65 -13.37 12.15
CA ASP A 286 -9.26 -13.17 12.57
C ASP A 286 -9.11 -11.88 13.34
N LEU A 287 -8.12 -11.81 14.23
CA LEU A 287 -7.68 -10.56 14.86
C LEU A 287 -6.23 -10.30 14.45
N GLN A 288 -5.95 -9.11 13.94
CA GLN A 288 -4.65 -8.75 13.38
C GLN A 288 -4.14 -7.47 14.01
N TYR A 289 -2.83 -7.42 14.28
CA TYR A 289 -2.17 -6.26 14.83
C TYR A 289 -1.03 -5.84 13.91
N ARG A 290 -1.11 -4.62 13.40
CA ARG A 290 -0.12 -4.04 12.48
C ARG A 290 0.61 -2.90 13.16
N TYR A 291 1.93 -2.99 13.20
CA TYR A 291 2.75 -1.90 13.69
C TYR A 291 2.73 -0.73 12.69
N LEU A 292 2.44 0.46 13.20
CA LEU A 292 2.58 1.73 12.48
C LEU A 292 3.63 2.57 13.20
N SER A 293 4.31 3.49 12.52
CA SER A 293 5.30 4.36 13.19
C SER A 293 4.69 5.31 14.23
N THR A 294 3.37 5.53 14.17
CA THR A 294 2.59 6.35 15.10
C THR A 294 1.70 5.54 16.04
N GLY A 295 1.66 4.21 15.91
CA GLY A 295 0.70 3.44 16.70
C GLY A 295 0.72 1.94 16.44
N LEU A 296 -0.33 1.29 16.92
CA LEU A 296 -0.62 -0.11 16.66
C LEU A 296 -2.06 -0.21 16.19
N ARG A 297 -2.24 -0.66 14.95
CA ARG A 297 -3.57 -0.89 14.39
C ARG A 297 -4.06 -2.28 14.75
N GLU A 298 -5.21 -2.35 15.37
CA GLU A 298 -5.95 -3.59 15.62
C GLU A 298 -7.06 -3.74 14.56
N GLU A 299 -7.10 -4.89 13.89
CA GLU A 299 -8.02 -5.20 12.81
C GLU A 299 -8.76 -6.51 13.11
N LEU A 300 -10.04 -6.44 13.49
CA LEU A 300 -10.93 -7.59 13.50
C LEU A 300 -11.44 -7.83 12.08
N VAL A 301 -11.03 -8.95 11.47
CA VAL A 301 -11.32 -9.27 10.07
C VAL A 301 -12.35 -10.39 10.00
N ILE A 302 -13.49 -10.12 9.35
CA ILE A 302 -14.57 -11.07 9.11
C ILE A 302 -14.53 -11.44 7.64
N SER A 303 -14.23 -12.69 7.32
CA SER A 303 -13.90 -13.12 5.95
C SER A 303 -15.12 -13.26 5.03
N ASN A 304 -16.30 -13.52 5.58
CA ASN A 304 -17.54 -13.58 4.83
C ASN A 304 -18.74 -13.33 5.76
N LYS A 305 -19.92 -13.06 5.20
CA LYS A 305 -21.15 -12.88 5.99
C LYS A 305 -21.64 -14.19 6.63
N GLY A 306 -21.56 -15.29 5.88
CA GLY A 306 -22.17 -16.58 6.21
C GLY A 306 -21.59 -17.28 7.45
N ILE A 307 -20.41 -16.86 7.92
CA ILE A 307 -19.83 -17.36 9.17
C ILE A 307 -20.50 -16.75 10.40
N LEU A 308 -21.13 -15.57 10.27
CA LEU A 308 -21.80 -14.93 11.39
C LEU A 308 -23.18 -15.60 11.62
N PRO A 309 -23.54 -15.90 12.88
CA PRO A 309 -24.85 -16.48 13.17
C PRO A 309 -25.98 -15.49 12.87
N ALA A 310 -27.19 -16.01 12.67
CA ALA A 310 -28.38 -15.16 12.57
C ALA A 310 -28.63 -14.42 13.89
N LEU A 311 -29.20 -13.20 13.81
CA LEU A 311 -29.65 -12.47 14.99
C LEU A 311 -30.83 -13.20 15.64
N GLN A 312 -30.76 -13.43 16.95
CA GLN A 312 -31.75 -14.18 17.72
C GLN A 312 -32.18 -13.39 18.96
N GLY A 313 -33.47 -13.08 19.07
CA GLY A 313 -34.05 -12.48 20.26
C GLY A 313 -33.66 -11.02 20.52
N LEU A 314 -33.00 -10.36 19.56
CA LEU A 314 -32.68 -8.93 19.55
C LEU A 314 -33.73 -8.18 18.72
N SER A 315 -34.23 -7.06 19.23
CA SER A 315 -35.39 -6.36 18.64
C SER A 315 -35.18 -4.87 18.37
N GLY A 316 -34.07 -4.29 18.85
CA GLY A 316 -33.72 -2.89 18.64
C GLY A 316 -32.62 -2.67 17.59
N THR A 317 -32.01 -1.48 17.64
CA THR A 317 -30.75 -1.21 16.95
C THR A 317 -29.67 -2.15 17.50
N THR A 318 -29.14 -3.01 16.64
CA THR A 318 -28.17 -4.04 17.02
C THR A 318 -26.78 -3.71 16.51
N PHE A 319 -25.79 -4.14 17.27
CA PHE A 319 -24.37 -3.96 16.98
C PHE A 319 -23.64 -5.29 17.07
N ILE A 320 -22.67 -5.52 16.19
CA ILE A 320 -21.60 -6.49 16.48
C ILE A 320 -20.61 -5.81 17.43
N GLN A 321 -20.16 -6.57 18.42
CA GLN A 321 -19.39 -6.06 19.55
C GLN A 321 -18.16 -6.92 19.79
N LEU A 322 -16.98 -6.31 19.71
CA LEU A 322 -15.73 -6.89 20.22
C LEU A 322 -15.51 -6.33 21.62
N ARG A 323 -15.57 -7.19 22.64
CA ARG A 323 -15.31 -6.82 24.04
C ARG A 323 -13.92 -7.27 24.44
N GLU A 324 -13.20 -6.35 25.05
CA GLU A 324 -11.83 -6.56 25.53
C GLU A 324 -11.69 -6.02 26.95
N LYS A 325 -10.75 -6.61 27.70
CA LYS A 325 -10.25 -5.99 28.93
C LYS A 325 -9.09 -5.08 28.56
N ILE A 326 -9.12 -3.87 29.12
CA ILE A 326 -8.08 -2.86 28.93
C ILE A 326 -7.41 -2.56 30.27
N SER A 327 -6.08 -2.62 30.30
CA SER A 327 -5.26 -2.17 31.42
C SER A 327 -4.30 -1.09 30.93
N PHE A 328 -3.85 -0.21 31.80
CA PHE A 328 -2.91 0.84 31.43
C PHE A 328 -2.02 1.23 32.61
N ALA A 329 -0.89 1.85 32.31
CA ALA A 329 0.14 2.19 33.26
C ALA A 329 -0.41 3.03 34.44
N PRO A 330 0.09 2.79 35.67
CA PRO A 330 -0.19 3.69 36.77
C PRO A 330 0.30 5.11 36.44
N GLY A 331 -0.43 6.12 36.92
CA GLY A 331 -0.14 7.51 36.62
C GLY A 331 -0.79 8.05 35.33
N LEU A 332 -1.51 7.20 34.59
CA LEU A 332 -2.39 7.63 33.51
C LEU A 332 -3.84 7.72 33.97
N ALA A 333 -4.55 8.71 33.45
CA ALA A 333 -5.99 8.85 33.54
C ALA A 333 -6.62 8.72 32.15
N MET A 334 -7.64 7.88 32.04
CA MET A 334 -8.46 7.75 30.84
C MET A 334 -9.48 8.89 30.78
N PHE A 335 -9.63 9.52 29.62
CA PHE A 335 -10.61 10.56 29.34
C PHE A 335 -11.51 10.11 28.19
N VAL A 336 -12.82 10.18 28.41
CA VAL A 336 -13.86 9.84 27.43
C VAL A 336 -14.76 11.07 27.28
N ASN A 337 -15.05 11.50 26.05
CA ASN A 337 -15.79 12.74 25.79
C ASN A 337 -15.18 13.96 26.53
N ASN A 338 -13.84 14.06 26.51
CA ASN A 338 -13.06 15.08 27.23
C ASN A 338 -13.25 15.12 28.76
N SER A 339 -13.89 14.12 29.36
CA SER A 339 -14.10 14.01 30.80
C SER A 339 -13.33 12.82 31.39
N PRO A 340 -12.72 12.95 32.58
CA PRO A 340 -12.01 11.85 33.19
C PRO A 340 -12.97 10.70 33.51
N PHE A 341 -12.59 9.48 33.14
CA PHE A 341 -13.36 8.27 33.40
C PHE A 341 -12.72 7.48 34.55
N SER A 342 -13.48 7.25 35.62
CA SER A 342 -13.01 6.53 36.80
C SER A 342 -13.92 5.39 37.26
N SER A 343 -15.19 5.36 36.84
CA SER A 343 -16.17 4.34 37.24
C SER A 343 -17.40 4.32 36.34
N GLY A 344 -18.20 3.26 36.46
CA GLY A 344 -19.49 3.14 35.76
C GLY A 344 -19.33 2.75 34.30
N LYS A 345 -20.25 3.24 33.47
CA LYS A 345 -20.34 2.92 32.04
C LYS A 345 -20.56 4.19 31.23
N VAL A 346 -19.80 4.37 30.16
CA VAL A 346 -19.90 5.51 29.23
C VAL A 346 -19.82 5.03 27.80
N GLU A 347 -20.57 5.65 26.90
CA GLU A 347 -20.48 5.42 25.46
C GLU A 347 -19.91 6.67 24.76
N THR A 348 -19.09 6.47 23.73
CA THR A 348 -18.54 7.53 22.89
C THR A 348 -18.39 7.08 21.45
N SER A 349 -18.55 7.98 20.49
CA SER A 349 -18.12 7.80 19.10
C SER A 349 -16.81 8.54 18.79
N GLY A 350 -16.28 9.28 19.77
CA GLY A 350 -15.06 10.08 19.64
C GLY A 350 -13.81 9.34 20.11
N LYS A 351 -12.67 10.03 20.07
CA LYS A 351 -11.41 9.52 20.62
C LYS A 351 -11.48 9.29 22.13
N ILE A 352 -10.71 8.31 22.60
CA ILE A 352 -10.47 8.06 24.03
C ILE A 352 -9.01 8.41 24.33
N SER A 353 -8.80 9.36 25.22
CA SER A 353 -7.47 9.91 25.51
C SER A 353 -6.90 9.33 26.79
N PHE A 354 -5.59 9.10 26.85
CA PHE A 354 -4.88 8.73 28.07
C PHE A 354 -3.86 9.80 28.38
N LYS A 355 -4.05 10.45 29.54
CA LYS A 355 -3.25 11.60 29.94
C LYS A 355 -2.44 11.29 31.17
N ASP A 356 -1.22 11.81 31.23
CA ASP A 356 -0.39 11.74 32.43
C ASP A 356 -0.85 12.71 33.52
N SER A 357 -0.13 12.74 34.65
CA SER A 357 -0.42 13.63 35.78
C SER A 357 -0.26 15.12 35.47
N SER A 358 0.46 15.48 34.39
CA SER A 358 0.57 16.86 33.90
C SER A 358 -0.62 17.28 33.02
N GLY A 359 -1.48 16.33 32.64
CA GLY A 359 -2.58 16.53 31.71
C GLY A 359 -2.18 16.41 30.23
N THR A 360 -0.95 15.97 29.96
CA THR A 360 -0.45 15.74 28.60
C THR A 360 -0.99 14.41 28.07
N GLU A 361 -1.55 14.41 26.86
CA GLU A 361 -2.00 13.19 26.17
C GLU A 361 -0.76 12.39 25.75
N VAL A 362 -0.67 11.15 26.22
CA VAL A 362 0.45 10.25 25.90
C VAL A 362 0.07 9.35 24.72
N PHE A 363 -1.13 8.79 24.78
CA PHE A 363 -1.72 8.00 23.70
C PHE A 363 -3.24 8.17 23.67
N PHE A 364 -3.83 7.80 22.55
CA PHE A 364 -5.27 7.80 22.38
C PHE A 364 -5.71 6.61 21.53
N ILE A 365 -6.96 6.20 21.72
CA ILE A 365 -7.68 5.30 20.82
C ILE A 365 -8.51 6.22 19.92
N PRO A 366 -8.32 6.20 18.59
CA PRO A 366 -9.06 7.03 17.65
C PRO A 366 -10.53 6.59 17.59
N GLU A 367 -11.32 7.28 16.78
CA GLU A 367 -12.71 6.89 16.52
C GLU A 367 -12.78 5.50 15.88
N SER A 368 -13.73 4.68 16.33
CA SER A 368 -13.96 3.36 15.74
C SER A 368 -14.44 3.50 14.30
N LYS A 369 -13.81 2.73 13.41
CA LYS A 369 -14.20 2.64 11.99
C LYS A 369 -14.23 1.20 11.55
N ALA A 370 -15.08 0.92 10.57
CA ALA A 370 -15.09 -0.32 9.84
C ALA A 370 -15.11 -0.04 8.34
N TRP A 371 -14.56 -0.95 7.56
CA TRP A 371 -14.64 -0.91 6.11
C TRP A 371 -14.80 -2.29 5.51
N ASP A 372 -15.33 -2.32 4.31
CA ASP A 372 -15.48 -3.52 3.50
C ASP A 372 -14.39 -3.60 2.42
N SER A 373 -14.29 -4.70 1.69
CA SER A 373 -13.24 -4.88 0.66
C SER A 373 -13.44 -4.00 -0.58
N ALA A 374 -14.57 -3.31 -0.69
CA ALA A 374 -14.82 -2.25 -1.67
C ALA A 374 -14.55 -0.85 -1.10
N ASN A 375 -13.93 -0.75 0.08
CA ASN A 375 -13.61 0.49 0.80
C ASN A 375 -14.83 1.33 1.22
N SER A 376 -16.02 0.72 1.34
CA SER A 376 -17.14 1.41 1.96
C SER A 376 -16.90 1.53 3.46
N LEU A 377 -16.96 2.76 3.98
CA LEU A 377 -16.69 3.07 5.39
C LEU A 377 -17.96 3.07 6.24
N GLN A 378 -17.80 2.74 7.52
CA GLN A 378 -18.83 2.83 8.56
C GLN A 378 -18.20 3.28 9.87
N SER A 379 -18.77 4.31 10.49
CA SER A 379 -18.38 4.72 11.84
C SER A 379 -18.94 3.76 12.89
N GLY A 380 -18.16 3.53 13.94
CA GLY A 380 -18.55 2.78 15.13
C GLY A 380 -18.71 3.64 16.37
N SER A 381 -18.81 2.97 17.52
CA SER A 381 -18.71 3.58 18.83
C SER A 381 -17.96 2.66 19.81
N TYR A 382 -17.51 3.21 20.92
CA TYR A 382 -16.96 2.47 22.05
C TYR A 382 -17.87 2.58 23.26
N VAL A 383 -17.96 1.49 24.02
CA VAL A 383 -18.48 1.49 25.38
C VAL A 383 -17.33 1.17 26.33
N ILE A 384 -17.10 2.06 27.29
CA ILE A 384 -16.15 1.85 28.38
C ILE A 384 -16.94 1.51 29.64
N GLU A 385 -16.58 0.42 30.29
CA GLU A 385 -17.23 -0.07 31.50
C GLU A 385 -16.16 -0.42 32.54
N LYS A 386 -16.34 0.05 33.78
CA LYS A 386 -15.49 -0.35 34.91
C LYS A 386 -16.30 -1.19 35.90
N THR A 387 -15.86 -2.43 36.12
CA THR A 387 -16.46 -3.37 37.07
C THR A 387 -15.41 -3.78 38.09
N GLY A 388 -15.56 -3.29 39.33
CA GLY A 388 -14.51 -3.45 40.34
C GLY A 388 -13.21 -2.76 39.93
N SER A 389 -12.10 -3.49 39.94
CA SER A 389 -10.79 -2.98 39.49
C SER A 389 -10.61 -3.06 37.97
N GLU A 390 -11.43 -3.83 37.27
CA GLU A 390 -11.26 -4.12 35.85
C GLU A 390 -11.95 -3.07 34.98
N THR A 391 -11.32 -2.72 33.87
CA THR A 391 -11.86 -1.82 32.87
C THR A 391 -12.01 -2.58 31.56
N PHE A 392 -13.14 -2.40 30.89
CA PHE A 392 -13.47 -3.03 29.63
C PHE A 392 -13.73 -1.98 28.57
N ILE A 393 -13.29 -2.26 27.35
CA ILE A 393 -13.62 -1.51 26.15
C ILE A 393 -14.40 -2.42 25.21
N THR A 394 -15.49 -1.92 24.65
CA THR A 394 -16.29 -2.65 23.68
C THR A 394 -16.44 -1.82 22.42
N ASN A 395 -15.84 -2.26 21.32
CA ASN A 395 -16.02 -1.65 20.00
C ASN A 395 -17.35 -2.14 19.38
N LYS A 396 -18.19 -1.22 18.91
CA LYS A 396 -19.53 -1.46 18.36
C LYS A 396 -19.61 -0.99 16.91
N ILE A 397 -20.00 -1.89 16.01
CA ILE A 397 -20.36 -1.57 14.62
C ILE A 397 -21.81 -1.98 14.36
N PRO A 398 -22.64 -1.15 13.70
CA PRO A 398 -24.04 -1.50 13.41
C PRO A 398 -24.16 -2.80 12.59
N THR A 399 -24.98 -3.74 13.04
CA THR A 399 -25.24 -4.99 12.29
C THR A 399 -25.99 -4.71 10.98
N SER A 400 -26.78 -3.63 10.92
CA SER A 400 -27.46 -3.19 9.70
C SER A 400 -26.48 -2.88 8.57
N TRP A 401 -25.24 -2.52 8.90
CA TRP A 401 -24.16 -2.36 7.94
C TRP A 401 -23.41 -3.69 7.71
N VAL A 402 -22.95 -4.36 8.77
CA VAL A 402 -22.16 -5.62 8.69
C VAL A 402 -22.91 -6.74 7.96
N LEU A 403 -24.21 -6.89 8.21
CA LEU A 403 -25.05 -7.94 7.66
C LEU A 403 -25.78 -7.50 6.38
N ASN A 404 -25.49 -6.33 5.83
CA ASN A 404 -26.11 -5.89 4.59
C ASN A 404 -25.67 -6.79 3.41
N ASN A 405 -26.61 -7.23 2.57
CA ASN A 405 -26.32 -8.08 1.41
C ASN A 405 -25.45 -7.39 0.34
N ALA A 406 -25.36 -6.06 0.37
CA ALA A 406 -24.51 -5.28 -0.53
C ALA A 406 -23.05 -5.15 -0.04
N ARG A 407 -22.66 -5.81 1.07
CA ARG A 407 -21.28 -5.73 1.58
C ARG A 407 -20.32 -6.61 0.79
N SER A 408 -19.15 -6.07 0.49
CA SER A 408 -18.03 -6.82 -0.08
C SER A 408 -17.10 -7.30 1.03
N PHE A 409 -16.95 -8.62 1.16
CA PHE A 409 -16.07 -9.19 2.18
C PHE A 409 -14.63 -9.38 1.65
N PRO A 410 -13.60 -9.43 2.52
CA PRO A 410 -13.66 -9.33 3.98
C PRO A 410 -14.07 -7.94 4.49
N LEU A 411 -14.69 -7.91 5.69
CA LEU A 411 -14.90 -6.69 6.47
C LEU A 411 -13.79 -6.56 7.50
N THR A 412 -13.34 -5.34 7.77
CA THR A 412 -12.40 -5.03 8.84
C THR A 412 -13.00 -4.01 9.79
N ILE A 413 -12.84 -4.24 11.10
CA ILE A 413 -13.19 -3.29 12.17
C ILE A 413 -11.89 -2.88 12.87
N ASP A 414 -11.67 -1.58 13.01
CA ASP A 414 -10.45 -0.97 13.53
C ASP A 414 -10.63 -0.47 14.97
N SER A 415 -9.73 -0.92 15.84
CA SER A 415 -9.58 -0.50 17.25
C SER A 415 -8.15 -0.07 17.57
N SER A 416 -7.54 0.77 16.72
CA SER A 416 -6.14 1.22 16.87
C SER A 416 -5.82 1.90 18.21
N VAL A 417 -4.55 1.93 18.57
CA VAL A 417 -3.98 2.87 19.56
C VAL A 417 -2.87 3.67 18.90
N GLU A 418 -2.82 4.97 19.16
CA GLU A 418 -1.84 5.89 18.58
C GLU A 418 -1.12 6.69 19.67
N ILE A 419 0.16 6.98 19.45
CA ILE A 419 0.88 7.96 20.26
C ILE A 419 0.40 9.37 19.91
N SER A 420 0.36 10.24 20.91
CA SER A 420 0.15 11.66 20.65
C SER A 420 1.43 12.22 20.05
N SER A 421 1.44 12.47 18.74
CA SER A 421 2.54 13.22 18.13
C SER A 421 2.31 14.72 18.34
N THR A 422 3.38 15.43 18.69
CA THR A 422 3.45 16.87 18.40
C THR A 422 3.48 17.03 16.89
N ASN A 423 2.75 18.02 16.35
CA ASN A 423 2.66 18.33 14.92
C ASN A 423 3.97 18.08 14.15
N VAL A 424 3.86 17.69 12.87
CA VAL A 424 4.99 17.66 11.92
C VAL A 424 5.72 19.00 12.00
N THR A 425 6.87 19.00 12.66
CA THR A 425 7.82 20.12 12.71
C THR A 425 9.11 19.61 12.13
N ASP A 426 9.12 19.35 10.84
CA ASP A 426 10.37 19.14 10.14
C ASP A 426 10.46 20.11 8.95
N GLY A 427 11.58 20.80 8.91
CA GLY A 427 11.80 22.00 8.12
C GLY A 427 12.70 22.96 8.89
N TYR A 428 13.99 22.91 8.61
CA TYR A 428 14.89 24.02 8.90
C TYR A 428 15.87 24.19 7.73
N PHE A 429 16.13 25.45 7.36
CA PHE A 429 17.33 25.87 6.64
C PHE A 429 18.23 26.58 7.64
N ILE A 430 19.48 26.12 7.81
CA ILE A 430 20.46 26.84 8.62
C ILE A 430 21.06 27.95 7.76
N TYR A 431 20.97 29.18 8.29
CA TYR A 431 21.77 30.33 7.87
C TYR A 431 23.25 30.00 8.15
N ASN A 432 24.13 30.01 7.15
CA ASN A 432 25.56 30.03 7.42
C ASN A 432 25.94 31.47 7.83
N GLU A 433 26.50 31.65 9.02
CA GLU A 433 26.88 32.95 9.59
C GLU A 433 28.03 33.65 8.82
N GLU A 434 28.59 33.02 7.78
CA GLU A 434 29.75 33.57 7.08
C GLU A 434 29.50 34.74 6.11
N LEU A 435 28.26 35.09 5.74
CA LEU A 435 28.05 36.07 4.66
C LEU A 435 27.02 37.18 4.89
N GLY A 436 26.73 37.57 6.14
CA GLY A 436 26.17 38.89 6.47
C GLY A 436 25.13 39.47 5.50
N PHE A 437 24.14 38.68 5.08
CA PHE A 437 23.14 39.13 4.12
C PHE A 437 21.98 39.82 4.86
N ASP A 438 21.82 41.10 4.59
CA ASP A 438 20.66 41.91 4.97
C ASP A 438 19.49 41.54 4.04
N CYS A 439 18.36 41.15 4.63
CA CYS A 439 17.12 40.83 3.92
C CYS A 439 16.50 42.12 3.36
N SER A 440 17.11 42.72 2.35
CA SER A 440 16.52 43.85 1.63
C SER A 440 15.43 43.36 0.67
N SER A 441 14.27 43.98 0.78
CA SER A 441 12.96 43.56 0.31
C SER A 441 12.74 43.67 -1.20
N THR A 442 13.68 43.26 -2.05
CA THR A 442 13.49 43.37 -3.50
C THR A 442 13.94 42.11 -4.23
N THR A 443 12.93 41.35 -4.66
CA THR A 443 12.88 40.43 -5.82
C THR A 443 13.25 38.94 -5.68
N ASN A 444 13.61 38.42 -4.51
CA ASN A 444 13.73 36.97 -4.31
C ASN A 444 12.67 36.44 -3.34
N THR A 445 11.82 35.52 -3.81
CA THR A 445 10.83 34.82 -2.97
C THR A 445 11.53 33.72 -2.18
N THR A 446 11.94 34.01 -0.95
CA THR A 446 12.51 33.00 -0.05
C THR A 446 11.41 32.10 0.50
N LEU A 447 11.56 30.77 0.38
CA LEU A 447 10.71 29.80 1.06
C LEU A 447 11.23 29.61 2.49
N LEU A 448 10.52 30.16 3.48
CA LEU A 448 10.84 29.97 4.89
C LEU A 448 9.88 28.95 5.52
N ALA A 449 10.41 27.81 5.97
CA ALA A 449 9.67 26.80 6.71
C ALA A 449 10.41 26.54 8.03
N GLY A 450 9.69 26.57 9.15
CA GLY A 450 10.25 26.31 10.49
C GLY A 450 10.07 27.45 11.48
N SER A 451 10.99 27.58 12.44
CA SER A 451 10.99 28.67 13.44
C SER A 451 12.35 29.34 13.55
N ASP A 452 12.39 30.58 14.03
CA ASP A 452 13.61 31.36 14.25
C ASP A 452 14.51 30.86 15.41
N GLY A 453 14.17 29.75 16.07
CA GLY A 453 15.06 29.03 16.99
C GLY A 453 15.42 29.78 18.28
N VAL A 454 14.80 30.92 18.59
CA VAL A 454 15.21 31.75 19.74
C VAL A 454 14.89 31.05 21.07
N THR A 455 15.93 30.70 21.82
CA THR A 455 15.81 30.16 23.18
C THR A 455 15.49 31.30 24.15
N GLY A 456 14.26 31.32 24.69
CA GLY A 456 13.83 32.26 25.74
C GLY A 456 13.02 33.48 25.29
N GLY A 457 12.67 33.60 24.00
CA GLY A 457 11.79 34.64 23.45
C GLY A 457 10.50 34.07 22.81
N PRO A 458 9.52 34.92 22.44
CA PRO A 458 8.36 34.48 21.67
C PRO A 458 8.80 33.96 20.30
N LYS A 459 8.52 32.68 20.02
CA LYS A 459 8.93 32.01 18.78
C LYS A 459 8.10 32.50 17.59
N SER A 460 8.76 32.90 16.51
CA SER A 460 8.10 33.16 15.23
C SER A 460 8.02 31.87 14.42
N PHE A 461 6.84 31.54 13.91
CA PHE A 461 6.61 30.36 13.07
C PHE A 461 6.43 30.79 11.63
N TRP A 462 7.33 30.34 10.76
CA TRP A 462 7.28 30.60 9.33
C TRP A 462 6.49 29.49 8.65
N ARG A 463 5.39 29.85 7.99
CA ARG A 463 4.62 28.96 7.11
C ARG A 463 4.78 29.45 5.69
N SER A 464 5.30 28.59 4.84
CA SER A 464 5.33 28.85 3.42
C SER A 464 4.03 28.38 2.75
N HIS A 465 3.46 29.24 1.92
CA HIS A 465 2.31 28.93 1.08
C HIS A 465 2.78 28.90 -0.37
N LEU A 466 2.67 27.73 -1.00
CA LEU A 466 2.98 27.53 -2.41
C LEU A 466 1.68 27.35 -3.18
N THR A 467 1.47 28.18 -4.19
CA THR A 467 0.34 28.06 -5.13
C THR A 467 0.87 27.61 -6.48
N PHE A 468 0.25 26.59 -7.05
CA PHE A 468 0.55 26.13 -8.39
C PHE A 468 -0.45 26.71 -9.38
N ASP A 469 0.03 27.23 -10.51
CA ASP A 469 -0.84 27.54 -11.64
C ASP A 469 -1.20 26.24 -12.35
N ILE A 470 -2.45 25.82 -12.18
CA ILE A 470 -3.02 24.63 -12.79
C ILE A 470 -3.85 24.95 -14.03
N SER A 471 -3.84 26.20 -14.50
CA SER A 471 -4.65 26.62 -15.65
C SER A 471 -4.29 25.89 -16.96
N SER A 472 -3.08 25.31 -17.04
CA SER A 472 -2.67 24.46 -18.15
C SER A 472 -3.14 23.01 -18.06
N ILE A 473 -3.75 22.60 -16.93
CA ILE A 473 -4.30 21.26 -16.73
C ILE A 473 -5.78 21.29 -17.09
N ALA A 474 -6.20 20.48 -18.06
CA ALA A 474 -7.59 20.45 -18.50
C ALA A 474 -8.52 19.88 -17.42
N ASP A 475 -9.73 20.41 -17.31
CA ASP A 475 -10.75 19.95 -16.37
C ASP A 475 -11.03 18.44 -16.56
N GLY A 476 -11.08 17.70 -15.45
CA GLY A 476 -11.28 16.25 -15.44
C GLY A 476 -10.01 15.42 -15.66
N SER A 477 -8.83 16.04 -15.78
CA SER A 477 -7.55 15.31 -15.86
C SER A 477 -7.22 14.59 -14.54
N THR A 478 -6.75 13.35 -14.64
CA THR A 478 -6.23 12.60 -13.49
C THR A 478 -4.73 12.87 -13.34
N ILE A 479 -4.34 13.53 -12.24
CA ILE A 479 -2.92 13.72 -11.89
C ILE A 479 -2.40 12.41 -11.29
N ILE A 480 -1.48 11.74 -12.00
CA ILE A 480 -0.87 10.48 -11.55
C ILE A 480 0.49 10.66 -10.85
N GLY A 481 0.98 11.90 -10.77
CA GLY A 481 2.20 12.27 -10.05
C GLY A 481 2.53 13.76 -10.18
N THR A 482 3.26 14.29 -9.21
CA THR A 482 3.76 15.67 -9.18
C THR A 482 5.22 15.67 -8.72
N SER A 483 6.07 16.48 -9.33
CA SER A 483 7.46 16.70 -8.90
C SER A 483 7.66 18.19 -8.66
N LEU A 484 8.10 18.55 -7.45
CA LEU A 484 8.50 19.91 -7.09
C LEU A 484 10.03 19.95 -7.05
N GLN A 485 10.64 20.75 -7.91
CA GLN A 485 12.08 21.02 -7.88
C GLN A 485 12.29 22.43 -7.35
N LEU A 486 13.01 22.54 -6.23
CA LEU A 486 13.41 23.81 -5.63
C LEU A 486 14.87 24.07 -6.00
N TYR A 487 15.14 25.22 -6.59
CA TYR A 487 16.50 25.66 -6.91
C TYR A 487 16.92 26.73 -5.92
N THR A 488 18.17 26.64 -5.49
CA THR A 488 18.86 27.68 -4.74
C THR A 488 20.08 28.08 -5.55
N ASP A 489 20.20 29.37 -5.86
CA ASP A 489 21.41 29.89 -6.49
C ASP A 489 22.46 30.09 -5.40
N SER A 490 23.43 29.18 -5.32
CA SER A 490 24.71 29.49 -4.67
C SER A 490 25.57 30.23 -5.68
N TYR A 491 25.61 31.56 -5.57
CA TYR A 491 26.52 32.37 -6.37
C TYR A 491 27.95 32.17 -5.82
N TYR A 492 28.74 31.30 -6.47
CA TYR A 492 30.17 31.19 -6.22
C TYR A 492 30.91 32.38 -6.84
N GLY A 493 31.57 33.17 -5.99
CA GLY A 493 32.63 34.11 -6.32
C GLY A 493 33.77 33.92 -5.34
#